data_AF-X7FA85-F1
#
_entry.id   AF-X7FA85-F1
#
_cell.length_a   1.000
_cell.length_b   1.000
_cell.length_c   1.000
_cell.angle_alpha   90.00
_cell.angle_beta   90.00
_cell.angle_gamma   90.00
#
_symmetry.space_group_name_H-M   'P 1'
#
loop_
_entity.id
_entity.type
_entity.pdbx_description
1 polymer ?
#
loop_
_entity_poly.entity_id
_entity_poly.type
_entity_poly.pdbx_seq_one_letter_code
_entity_poly.pdbx_strand_id
1 'polypeptide(L)'
;MKDDVPNLKDFDRRLREEAHEDLADVIADEEPKKKTQIIAIYGKGGIGKSFTLANLSHMMAEQGKRVLLIGCDPKSDTTSLLFGGKACPTIIETSTRKKLAGEEVKIGDVCFKRGGVFAMELGGPEVGRGCGGRGIIHGFELLEKLGFHDWDFDYVLLDFLGDVVCGGFGLPIARDMAQKVILVGSNDLQSLYVANNVCSAVEYFRRLGGNVGVAGLVVNKDDGSGEAHAFAEAAGIPVLASIPADDDLRKKSANYQIVGTGASPWGALFAGLGEAVAGAPPVRPTPLSQDELLDLFDGSDTGAGVVLEPATDADMRGKHAAARPSLEVIYDEA
;
A
#
# COMPACT_ATOMS: atom_id res chain seq x y z
N MET A 1 14.20 30.76 31.32
CA MET A 1 14.30 29.40 30.73
C MET A 1 14.63 29.60 29.27
N LYS A 2 15.84 29.24 28.85
CA LYS A 2 16.21 29.25 27.43
C LYS A 2 15.56 28.02 26.79
N ASP A 3 14.96 28.22 25.63
CA ASP A 3 14.42 27.15 24.80
C ASP A 3 15.58 26.26 24.32
N ASP A 4 15.74 25.10 24.93
CA ASP A 4 16.66 24.06 24.46
C ASP A 4 16.07 23.40 23.21
N VAL A 5 16.40 23.97 22.05
CA VAL A 5 16.25 23.31 20.76
C VAL A 5 17.10 22.03 20.80
N PRO A 6 16.53 20.83 20.55
CA PRO A 6 17.30 19.59 20.57
C PRO A 6 18.49 19.67 19.61
N ASN A 7 19.68 19.37 20.14
CA ASN A 7 20.94 19.42 19.41
C ASN A 7 20.89 18.55 18.13
N LEU A 8 20.87 19.21 16.97
CA LEU A 8 20.85 18.60 15.63
C LEU A 8 22.13 17.81 15.28
N LYS A 9 23.20 17.91 16.08
CA LYS A 9 24.52 17.36 15.73
C LYS A 9 24.58 15.83 15.66
N ASP A 10 23.63 15.12 16.26
CA ASP A 10 23.61 13.65 16.28
C ASP A 10 22.40 13.05 15.56
N PHE A 11 21.54 13.88 14.96
CA PHE A 11 20.30 13.42 14.31
C PHE A 11 20.61 12.64 13.02
N ASP A 12 21.59 13.09 12.25
CA ASP A 12 22.05 12.39 11.04
C ASP A 12 22.71 11.05 11.40
N ARG A 13 23.47 11.00 12.50
CA ARG A 13 24.06 9.74 12.98
C ARG A 13 22.98 8.75 13.40
N ARG A 14 21.98 9.19 14.17
CA ARG A 14 20.85 8.32 14.56
C ARG A 14 20.03 7.84 13.37
N LEU A 15 19.76 8.70 12.39
CA LEU A 15 19.05 8.31 11.16
C LEU A 15 19.86 7.31 10.33
N ARG A 16 21.18 7.46 10.26
CA ARG A 16 22.06 6.49 9.61
C ARG A 16 22.13 5.19 10.39
N GLU A 17 22.20 5.24 11.72
CA GLU A 17 22.14 4.06 12.59
C GLU A 17 20.80 3.32 12.42
N GLU A 18 19.66 4.02 12.45
CA GLU A 18 18.31 3.46 12.17
C GLU A 18 18.21 2.87 10.75
N ALA A 19 18.88 3.48 9.75
CA ALA A 19 18.93 2.97 8.38
C ALA A 19 19.91 1.81 8.17
N HIS A 20 20.83 1.60 9.11
CA HIS A 20 21.86 0.54 9.10
C HIS A 20 21.59 -0.57 10.12
N GLU A 21 20.50 -0.50 10.89
CA GLU A 21 20.02 -1.64 11.69
C GLU A 21 19.80 -2.84 10.76
N ASP A 22 20.46 -3.94 11.09
CA ASP A 22 20.40 -5.17 10.31
C ASP A 22 18.99 -5.76 10.45
N LEU A 23 18.22 -5.71 9.35
CA LEU A 23 16.82 -6.15 9.29
C LEU A 23 16.66 -7.65 9.58
N ALA A 24 17.76 -8.40 9.62
CA ALA A 24 17.81 -9.81 10.00
C ALA A 24 17.31 -10.05 11.44
N ASP A 25 17.50 -9.11 12.38
CA ASP A 25 17.07 -9.28 13.78
C ASP A 25 15.54 -9.12 13.97
N VAL A 26 14.82 -8.70 12.93
CA VAL A 26 13.34 -8.62 12.90
C VAL A 26 12.74 -9.88 12.25
N ILE A 27 13.56 -10.71 11.60
CA ILE A 27 13.12 -11.94 10.96
C ILE A 27 13.29 -13.07 11.97
N ALA A 28 12.20 -13.41 12.66
CA ALA A 28 12.18 -14.56 13.54
C ALA A 28 12.55 -15.84 12.75
N ASP A 29 13.63 -16.49 13.17
CA ASP A 29 14.23 -17.71 12.59
C ASP A 29 13.43 -18.99 12.96
N GLU A 30 12.10 -18.88 13.07
CA GLU A 30 11.21 -20.02 13.28
C GLU A 30 10.65 -20.51 11.94
N GLU A 31 10.71 -21.83 11.69
CA GLU A 31 9.96 -22.44 10.59
C GLU A 31 8.49 -21.96 10.62
N PRO A 32 7.93 -21.44 9.51
CA PRO A 32 6.61 -20.84 9.53
C PRO A 32 5.55 -21.92 9.77
N LYS A 33 5.07 -22.02 11.01
CA LYS A 33 3.90 -22.83 11.37
C LYS A 33 2.58 -22.29 10.79
N LYS A 34 2.57 -21.19 10.04
CA LYS A 34 1.38 -20.32 9.95
C LYS A 34 0.37 -20.74 8.88
N LYS A 35 -0.81 -21.10 9.39
CA LYS A 35 -2.10 -21.25 8.69
C LYS A 35 -2.61 -19.92 8.08
N THR A 36 -2.18 -18.78 8.60
CA THR A 36 -2.67 -17.43 8.24
C THR A 36 -2.00 -16.90 6.98
N GLN A 37 -2.79 -16.46 5.99
CA GLN A 37 -2.31 -15.72 4.83
C GLN A 37 -2.40 -14.20 5.08
N ILE A 38 -1.25 -13.53 5.19
CA ILE A 38 -1.10 -12.07 5.23
C ILE A 38 -0.88 -11.55 3.81
N ILE A 39 -1.80 -10.73 3.35
CA ILE A 39 -1.86 -10.26 1.97
C ILE A 39 -1.85 -8.75 1.99
N ALA A 40 -0.90 -8.14 1.27
CA ALA A 40 -0.85 -6.69 1.09
C ALA A 40 -1.54 -6.30 -0.21
N ILE A 41 -2.40 -5.29 -0.14
CA ILE A 41 -3.18 -4.80 -1.27
C ILE A 41 -2.69 -3.40 -1.61
N TYR A 42 -2.28 -3.20 -2.86
CA TYR A 42 -1.81 -1.92 -3.36
C TYR A 42 -2.62 -1.47 -4.57
N GLY A 43 -2.49 -0.18 -4.89
CA GLY A 43 -3.18 0.45 -5.99
C GLY A 43 -3.30 1.96 -5.77
N LYS A 44 -3.58 2.68 -6.86
CA LYS A 44 -3.72 4.13 -6.89
C LYS A 44 -4.77 4.64 -5.90
N GLY A 45 -4.58 5.84 -5.35
CA GLY A 45 -5.59 6.54 -4.56
C GLY A 45 -6.93 6.66 -5.32
N GLY A 46 -8.04 6.29 -4.67
CA GLY A 46 -9.38 6.38 -5.28
C GLY A 46 -9.73 5.30 -6.32
N ILE A 47 -8.86 4.31 -6.55
CA ILE A 47 -9.13 3.20 -7.47
C ILE A 47 -10.26 2.27 -6.97
N GLY A 48 -10.48 2.23 -5.65
CA GLY A 48 -11.49 1.37 -5.01
C GLY A 48 -10.91 0.17 -4.27
N LYS A 49 -9.66 0.27 -3.76
CA LYS A 49 -9.05 -0.74 -2.88
C LYS A 49 -9.94 -1.09 -1.70
N SER A 50 -10.32 -0.09 -0.91
CA SER A 50 -11.13 -0.29 0.30
C SER A 50 -12.52 -0.84 0.00
N PHE A 51 -13.11 -0.48 -1.16
CA PHE A 51 -14.33 -1.10 -1.65
C PHE A 51 -14.14 -2.59 -1.93
N THR A 52 -13.10 -2.94 -2.68
CA THR A 52 -12.74 -4.33 -3.01
C THR A 52 -12.52 -5.14 -1.73
N LEU A 53 -11.73 -4.59 -0.79
CA LEU A 53 -11.35 -5.23 0.46
C LEU A 53 -12.50 -5.44 1.44
N ALA A 54 -13.36 -4.44 1.62
CA ALA A 54 -14.50 -4.57 2.52
C ALA A 54 -15.50 -5.63 2.02
N ASN A 55 -15.71 -5.71 0.70
CA ASN A 55 -16.60 -6.71 0.11
C ASN A 55 -15.96 -8.11 0.07
N LEU A 56 -14.67 -8.21 -0.25
CA LEU A 56 -13.91 -9.45 -0.19
C LEU A 56 -13.88 -10.03 1.23
N SER A 57 -13.50 -9.21 2.21
CA SER A 57 -13.44 -9.63 3.61
C SER A 57 -14.81 -10.08 4.14
N HIS A 58 -15.88 -9.35 3.79
CA HIS A 58 -17.23 -9.74 4.19
C HIS A 58 -17.66 -11.08 3.58
N MET A 59 -17.42 -11.29 2.27
CA MET A 59 -17.73 -12.55 1.62
C MET A 59 -16.94 -13.72 2.22
N MET A 60 -15.63 -13.53 2.44
CA MET A 60 -14.79 -14.56 3.08
C MET A 60 -15.28 -14.88 4.50
N ALA A 61 -15.74 -13.88 5.26
CA ALA A 61 -16.34 -14.09 6.58
C ALA A 61 -17.69 -14.83 6.50
N GLU A 62 -18.55 -14.53 5.52
CA GLU A 62 -19.78 -15.30 5.26
C GLU A 62 -19.47 -16.76 4.90
N GLN A 63 -18.35 -17.02 4.22
CA GLN A 63 -17.83 -18.36 3.92
C GLN A 63 -17.13 -19.02 5.12
N GLY A 64 -17.24 -18.43 6.32
CA GLY A 64 -16.74 -19.00 7.57
C GLY A 64 -15.25 -18.80 7.83
N LYS A 65 -14.57 -17.94 7.06
CA LYS A 65 -13.16 -17.60 7.30
C LYS A 65 -13.02 -16.53 8.38
N ARG A 66 -11.99 -16.66 9.22
CA ARG A 66 -11.59 -15.60 10.15
C ARG A 66 -10.74 -14.59 9.40
N VAL A 67 -11.27 -13.40 9.17
CA VAL A 67 -10.60 -12.34 8.39
C VAL A 67 -10.35 -11.11 9.25
N LEU A 68 -9.12 -10.60 9.16
CA LEU A 68 -8.71 -9.31 9.70
C LEU A 68 -8.40 -8.35 8.55
N LEU A 69 -9.04 -7.18 8.53
CA LEU A 69 -8.77 -6.08 7.60
C LEU A 69 -8.06 -4.95 8.35
N ILE A 70 -6.86 -4.57 7.92
CA ILE A 70 -6.12 -3.45 8.49
C ILE A 70 -5.96 -2.37 7.43
N GLY A 71 -6.45 -1.17 7.70
CA GLY A 71 -6.14 0.00 6.89
C GLY A 71 -4.73 0.51 7.21
N CYS A 72 -3.87 0.53 6.20
CA CYS A 72 -2.47 0.99 6.28
C CYS A 72 -2.25 2.25 5.41
N ASP A 73 -3.30 3.06 5.26
CA ASP A 73 -3.28 4.35 4.57
C ASP A 73 -3.39 5.47 5.63
N PRO A 74 -2.55 6.51 5.60
CA PRO A 74 -2.69 7.67 6.49
C PRO A 74 -4.08 8.33 6.41
N LYS A 75 -4.81 8.16 5.30
CA LYS A 75 -6.20 8.62 5.13
C LYS A 75 -7.19 7.97 6.10
N SER A 76 -6.88 6.77 6.62
CA SER A 76 -7.64 6.08 7.68
C SER A 76 -9.13 5.86 7.40
N ASP A 77 -9.53 5.62 6.13
CA ASP A 77 -10.92 5.44 5.72
C ASP A 77 -11.25 4.03 5.19
N THR A 78 -10.29 3.10 5.21
CA THR A 78 -10.42 1.74 4.67
C THR A 78 -11.61 1.01 5.27
N THR A 79 -11.67 1.00 6.61
CA THR A 79 -12.67 0.30 7.42
C THR A 79 -14.00 1.06 7.48
N SER A 80 -14.04 2.34 7.11
CA SER A 80 -15.28 3.12 7.15
C SER A 80 -16.35 2.51 6.24
N LEU A 81 -15.96 1.93 5.11
CA LEU A 81 -16.89 1.20 4.25
C LEU A 81 -17.44 -0.05 4.93
N LEU A 82 -16.57 -0.83 5.57
CA LEU A 82 -16.97 -1.98 6.37
C LEU A 82 -17.93 -1.59 7.51
N PHE A 83 -17.80 -0.39 8.11
CA PHE A 83 -18.64 0.08 9.23
C PHE A 83 -19.74 1.09 8.86
N GLY A 84 -20.07 1.23 7.57
CA GLY A 84 -21.25 2.00 7.15
C GLY A 84 -21.05 3.50 7.34
N GLY A 85 -19.84 3.98 7.08
CA GLY A 85 -19.44 5.38 7.20
C GLY A 85 -18.90 5.77 8.58
N LYS A 86 -18.78 4.83 9.54
CA LYS A 86 -18.17 5.10 10.84
C LYS A 86 -16.66 4.85 10.78
N ALA A 87 -15.87 5.88 11.13
CA ALA A 87 -14.43 5.75 11.26
C ALA A 87 -14.06 4.95 12.51
N CYS A 88 -13.14 3.99 12.36
CA CYS A 88 -12.52 3.32 13.49
C CYS A 88 -11.49 4.24 14.16
N PRO A 89 -11.40 4.25 15.50
CA PRO A 89 -10.23 4.79 16.20
C PRO A 89 -8.94 4.17 15.65
N THR A 90 -7.96 5.03 15.34
CA THR A 90 -6.69 4.55 14.81
C THR A 90 -5.76 4.05 15.92
N ILE A 91 -4.88 3.10 15.59
CA ILE A 91 -3.93 2.52 16.53
C ILE A 91 -2.96 3.57 17.05
N ILE A 92 -2.37 4.37 16.15
CA ILE A 92 -1.37 5.38 16.52
C ILE A 92 -1.97 6.45 17.42
N GLU A 93 -3.14 6.99 17.08
CA GLU A 93 -3.80 8.03 17.87
C GLU A 93 -4.26 7.48 19.23
N THR A 94 -4.87 6.29 19.23
CA THR A 94 -5.36 5.66 20.46
C THR A 94 -4.22 5.31 21.42
N SER A 95 -3.12 4.77 20.89
CA SER A 95 -1.89 4.49 21.64
C SER A 95 -1.32 5.78 22.25
N THR A 96 -1.23 6.84 21.45
CA THR A 96 -0.73 8.15 21.93
C THR A 96 -1.59 8.70 23.07
N ARG A 97 -2.92 8.70 22.90
CA ARG A 97 -3.87 9.16 23.93
C ARG A 97 -3.75 8.35 25.22
N LYS A 98 -3.70 7.02 25.13
CA LYS A 98 -3.61 6.16 26.30
C LYS A 98 -2.28 6.28 27.03
N LYS A 99 -1.17 6.37 26.29
CA LYS A 99 0.16 6.62 26.86
C LYS A 99 0.19 7.93 27.64
N LEU A 100 -0.44 9.00 27.13
CA LEU A 100 -0.56 10.28 27.85
C LEU A 100 -1.43 10.18 29.11
N ALA A 101 -2.41 9.28 29.13
CA ALA A 101 -3.23 8.99 30.31
C ALA A 101 -2.56 8.01 31.31
N GLY A 102 -1.37 7.49 31.00
CA GLY A 102 -0.72 6.46 31.82
C GLY A 102 -1.37 5.06 31.71
N GLU A 103 -2.13 4.82 30.63
CA GLU A 103 -2.82 3.57 30.36
C GLU A 103 -2.14 2.78 29.22
N GLU A 104 -2.26 1.46 29.27
CA GLU A 104 -1.87 0.58 28.16
C GLU A 104 -3.00 0.43 27.13
N VAL A 105 -2.64 0.37 25.85
CA VAL A 105 -3.57 0.08 24.75
C VAL A 105 -3.94 -1.41 24.76
N LYS A 106 -5.22 -1.71 24.59
CA LYS A 106 -5.78 -3.05 24.51
C LYS A 106 -6.41 -3.27 23.14
N ILE A 107 -6.54 -4.53 22.73
CA ILE A 107 -7.17 -4.90 21.45
C ILE A 107 -8.55 -4.27 21.26
N GLY A 108 -9.38 -4.27 22.31
CA GLY A 108 -10.73 -3.72 22.23
C GLY A 108 -10.81 -2.21 22.02
N ASP A 109 -9.69 -1.48 22.14
CA ASP A 109 -9.64 -0.05 21.88
C ASP A 109 -9.46 0.27 20.38
N VAL A 110 -8.93 -0.68 19.60
CA VAL A 110 -8.47 -0.48 18.22
C VAL A 110 -9.00 -1.49 17.22
N CYS A 111 -9.54 -2.63 17.68
CA CYS A 111 -10.12 -3.68 16.85
C CYS A 111 -11.63 -3.74 17.02
N PHE A 112 -12.34 -3.63 15.90
CA PHE A 112 -13.79 -3.67 15.84
C PHE A 112 -14.27 -4.77 14.90
N LYS A 113 -15.53 -5.18 15.03
CA LYS A 113 -16.10 -6.26 14.22
C LYS A 113 -17.46 -5.90 13.62
N ARG A 114 -17.69 -6.25 12.35
CA ARG A 114 -18.99 -6.17 11.67
C ARG A 114 -19.10 -7.28 10.62
N GLY A 115 -20.24 -7.96 10.60
CA GLY A 115 -20.51 -9.00 9.60
C GLY A 115 -19.45 -10.11 9.57
N GLY A 116 -18.94 -10.53 10.73
CA GLY A 116 -17.89 -11.55 10.85
C GLY A 116 -16.46 -11.09 10.58
N VAL A 117 -16.27 -9.89 10.03
CA VAL A 117 -14.94 -9.31 9.75
C VAL A 117 -14.42 -8.56 10.96
N PHE A 118 -13.14 -8.75 11.28
CA PHE A 118 -12.40 -7.96 12.26
C PHE A 118 -11.64 -6.87 11.52
N ALA A 119 -11.58 -5.68 12.08
CA ALA A 119 -11.00 -4.54 11.40
C ALA A 119 -10.31 -3.54 12.34
N MET A 120 -9.20 -3.00 11.86
CA MET A 120 -8.38 -2.00 12.53
C MET A 120 -7.94 -0.93 11.54
N GLU A 121 -7.66 0.28 12.02
CA GLU A 121 -6.99 1.33 11.26
C GLU A 121 -5.66 1.63 11.92
N LEU A 122 -4.57 1.56 11.16
CA LEU A 122 -3.25 1.89 11.70
C LEU A 122 -3.17 3.37 12.08
N GLY A 123 -3.71 4.22 11.22
CA GLY A 123 -3.56 5.66 11.31
C GLY A 123 -2.29 6.15 10.64
N GLY A 124 -2.13 7.47 10.66
CA GLY A 124 -0.94 8.15 10.14
C GLY A 124 -0.66 9.42 10.93
N PRO A 125 0.41 10.14 10.57
CA PRO A 125 0.67 11.44 11.16
C PRO A 125 -0.41 12.45 10.75
N GLU A 126 -0.53 13.56 11.49
CA GLU A 126 -1.43 14.66 11.15
C GLU A 126 -1.17 15.18 9.73
N VAL A 127 -2.24 15.59 9.03
CA VAL A 127 -2.14 16.15 7.68
C VAL A 127 -1.17 17.34 7.68
N GLY A 128 -0.19 17.31 6.76
CA GLY A 128 0.84 18.34 6.65
C GLY A 128 1.99 18.20 7.67
N ARG A 129 2.02 17.14 8.47
CA ARG A 129 3.08 16.86 9.45
C ARG A 129 3.57 15.41 9.38
N GLY A 130 4.78 15.17 9.85
CA GLY A 130 5.35 13.83 9.96
C GLY A 130 5.66 13.16 8.61
N CYS A 131 5.90 11.85 8.65
CA CYS A 131 6.16 11.02 7.48
C CYS A 131 5.25 9.80 7.53
N GLY A 132 4.42 9.61 6.50
CA GLY A 132 3.48 8.48 6.43
C GLY A 132 4.17 7.14 6.61
N GLY A 133 5.31 6.93 5.93
CA GLY A 133 6.08 5.69 6.04
C GLY A 133 6.59 5.40 7.46
N ARG A 134 7.06 6.41 8.21
CA ARG A 134 7.45 6.22 9.62
C ARG A 134 6.23 5.92 10.51
N GLY A 135 5.08 6.53 10.20
CA GLY A 135 3.82 6.20 10.85
C GLY A 135 3.45 4.73 10.66
N ILE A 136 3.60 4.20 9.44
CA ILE A 136 3.35 2.78 9.16
C ILE A 136 4.26 1.88 9.99
N ILE A 137 5.58 2.11 9.97
CA ILE A 137 6.54 1.31 10.74
C ILE A 137 6.17 1.31 12.23
N HIS A 138 5.94 2.49 12.81
CA HIS A 138 5.55 2.62 14.21
C HIS A 138 4.21 1.93 14.53
N GLY A 139 3.23 2.02 13.63
CA GLY A 139 1.95 1.34 13.78
C GLY A 139 2.10 -0.19 13.82
N PHE A 140 2.96 -0.76 12.97
CA PHE A 140 3.23 -2.19 12.98
C PHE A 140 3.98 -2.64 14.24
N GLU A 141 4.93 -1.86 14.76
CA GLU A 141 5.57 -2.14 16.06
C GLU A 141 4.55 -2.16 17.21
N LEU A 142 3.53 -1.30 17.17
CA LEU A 142 2.43 -1.31 18.14
C LEU A 142 1.53 -2.54 17.98
N LEU A 143 1.26 -2.96 16.74
CA LEU A 143 0.52 -4.19 16.44
C LEU A 143 1.26 -5.44 16.93
N GLU A 144 2.57 -5.51 16.72
CA GLU A 144 3.41 -6.60 17.22
C GLU A 144 3.35 -6.70 18.74
N LYS A 145 3.43 -5.57 19.46
CA LYS A 145 3.26 -5.51 20.93
C LYS A 145 1.88 -5.98 21.40
N LEU A 146 0.86 -5.84 20.56
CA LEU A 146 -0.49 -6.33 20.82
C LEU A 146 -0.66 -7.83 20.49
N GLY A 147 0.40 -8.50 20.02
CA GLY A 147 0.39 -9.93 19.70
C GLY A 147 -0.05 -10.26 18.29
N PHE A 148 0.17 -9.36 17.31
CA PHE A 148 -0.23 -9.55 15.90
C PHE A 148 0.11 -10.94 15.33
N HIS A 149 1.25 -11.49 15.73
CA HIS A 149 1.74 -12.78 15.24
C HIS A 149 1.09 -14.01 15.91
N ASP A 150 0.38 -13.82 17.03
CA ASP A 150 -0.26 -14.89 17.82
C ASP A 150 -1.75 -15.05 17.48
N TRP A 151 -2.31 -14.16 16.64
CA TRP A 151 -3.73 -14.18 16.32
C TRP A 151 -4.08 -15.27 15.30
N ASP A 152 -5.05 -16.11 15.63
CA ASP A 152 -5.58 -17.16 14.77
C ASP A 152 -6.58 -16.61 13.73
N PHE A 153 -6.06 -15.98 12.68
CA PHE A 153 -6.82 -15.60 11.48
C PHE A 153 -6.52 -16.55 10.32
N ASP A 154 -7.49 -16.78 9.45
CA ASP A 154 -7.22 -17.46 8.17
C ASP A 154 -6.58 -16.47 7.18
N TYR A 155 -7.04 -15.20 7.21
CA TYR A 155 -6.56 -14.14 6.33
C TYR A 155 -6.37 -12.81 7.07
N VAL A 156 -5.27 -12.13 6.78
CA VAL A 156 -5.02 -10.73 7.16
C VAL A 156 -4.84 -9.93 5.87
N LEU A 157 -5.73 -8.97 5.63
CA LEU A 157 -5.71 -8.10 4.45
C LEU A 157 -5.21 -6.71 4.86
N LEU A 158 -4.13 -6.25 4.25
CA LEU A 158 -3.50 -4.95 4.55
C LEU A 158 -3.75 -3.98 3.39
N ASP A 159 -4.54 -2.92 3.60
CA ASP A 159 -4.81 -1.88 2.57
C ASP A 159 -3.69 -0.84 2.58
N PHE A 160 -2.74 -0.96 1.65
CA PHE A 160 -1.60 -0.06 1.52
C PHE A 160 -1.81 0.97 0.40
N LEU A 161 -1.29 2.17 0.63
CA LEU A 161 -1.19 3.20 -0.40
C LEU A 161 -0.19 2.76 -1.49
N GLY A 162 -0.65 2.72 -2.75
CA GLY A 162 0.19 2.32 -3.89
C GLY A 162 0.94 3.47 -4.57
N ASP A 163 0.46 4.71 -4.43
CA ASP A 163 1.01 5.87 -5.16
C ASP A 163 2.49 6.12 -4.82
N VAL A 164 2.92 5.74 -3.61
CA VAL A 164 4.31 5.84 -3.17
C VAL A 164 4.70 4.54 -2.47
N VAL A 165 5.65 3.80 -3.03
CA VAL A 165 6.20 2.57 -2.45
C VAL A 165 7.58 2.84 -1.84
N CYS A 166 7.65 3.85 -0.97
CA CYS A 166 8.89 4.19 -0.24
C CYS A 166 9.07 3.28 0.98
N GLY A 167 10.21 3.37 1.68
CA GLY A 167 10.61 2.42 2.73
C GLY A 167 9.50 1.94 3.68
N GLY A 168 8.70 2.86 4.25
CA GLY A 168 7.60 2.47 5.15
C GLY A 168 6.38 1.86 4.44
N PHE A 169 6.00 2.35 3.26
CA PHE A 169 4.89 1.76 2.48
C PHE A 169 5.30 0.46 1.77
N GLY A 170 6.60 0.23 1.57
CA GLY A 170 7.18 -1.02 1.10
C GLY A 170 7.43 -2.06 2.21
N LEU A 171 7.17 -1.73 3.48
CA LEU A 171 7.44 -2.59 4.64
C LEU A 171 6.90 -4.03 4.49
N PRO A 172 5.65 -4.27 4.01
CA PRO A 172 5.14 -5.62 3.84
C PRO A 172 5.94 -6.49 2.87
N ILE A 173 6.56 -5.85 1.88
CA ILE A 173 7.37 -6.48 0.84
C ILE A 173 8.81 -6.63 1.35
N ALA A 174 9.36 -5.56 1.93
CA ALA A 174 10.75 -5.47 2.34
C ALA A 174 11.12 -6.38 3.51
N ARG A 175 10.17 -6.67 4.42
CA ARG A 175 10.38 -7.51 5.61
C ARG A 175 9.71 -8.89 5.52
N ASP A 176 9.29 -9.32 4.32
CA ASP A 176 8.57 -10.59 4.12
C ASP A 176 7.35 -10.78 5.07
N MET A 177 6.75 -9.68 5.51
CA MET A 177 5.60 -9.71 6.42
C MET A 177 4.34 -10.21 5.71
N ALA A 178 4.16 -9.83 4.44
CA ALA A 178 3.10 -10.38 3.59
C ALA A 178 3.65 -11.53 2.76
N GLN A 179 2.89 -12.62 2.62
CA GLN A 179 3.29 -13.72 1.73
C GLN A 179 3.12 -13.33 0.26
N LYS A 180 2.15 -12.46 -0.04
CA LYS A 180 1.86 -12.04 -1.41
C LYS A 180 1.18 -10.67 -1.46
N VAL A 181 1.31 -10.04 -2.62
CA VAL A 181 0.74 -8.74 -2.96
C VAL A 181 -0.40 -8.92 -3.96
N ILE A 182 -1.51 -8.21 -3.75
CA ILE A 182 -2.56 -8.05 -4.76
C ILE A 182 -2.56 -6.60 -5.23
N LEU A 183 -2.68 -6.42 -6.53
CA LEU A 183 -2.83 -5.11 -7.14
C LEU A 183 -4.32 -4.87 -7.41
N VAL A 184 -4.79 -3.65 -7.15
CA VAL A 184 -6.09 -3.17 -7.60
C VAL A 184 -5.83 -2.07 -8.62
N GLY A 185 -6.27 -2.30 -9.85
CA GLY A 185 -6.09 -1.36 -10.95
C GLY A 185 -7.35 -1.20 -11.79
N SER A 186 -7.38 -0.23 -12.69
CA SER A 186 -8.37 -0.04 -13.75
C SER A 186 -7.65 0.00 -15.09
N ASN A 187 -8.40 0.20 -16.17
CA ASN A 187 -7.84 0.42 -17.50
C ASN A 187 -7.19 1.81 -17.67
N ASP A 188 -7.09 2.67 -16.63
CA ASP A 188 -6.42 3.98 -16.76
C ASP A 188 -4.89 3.90 -16.57
N LEU A 189 -4.15 4.62 -17.42
CA LEU A 189 -2.68 4.65 -17.42
C LEU A 189 -2.06 4.91 -16.05
N GLN A 190 -2.61 5.86 -15.29
CA GLN A 190 -2.07 6.22 -13.98
C GLN A 190 -2.27 5.08 -12.97
N SER A 191 -3.37 4.34 -13.08
CA SER A 191 -3.59 3.14 -12.27
C SER A 191 -2.60 2.04 -12.59
N LEU A 192 -2.33 1.78 -13.88
CA LEU A 192 -1.38 0.75 -14.29
C LEU A 192 0.07 1.17 -14.02
N TYR A 193 0.38 2.46 -14.08
CA TYR A 193 1.67 3.01 -13.66
C TYR A 193 1.94 2.71 -12.19
N VAL A 194 0.97 2.95 -11.31
CA VAL A 194 1.08 2.60 -9.89
C VAL A 194 1.22 1.09 -9.69
N ALA A 195 0.43 0.28 -10.39
CA ALA A 195 0.54 -1.17 -10.34
C ALA A 195 1.95 -1.65 -10.76
N ASN A 196 2.50 -1.07 -11.81
CA ASN A 196 3.84 -1.38 -12.31
C ASN A 196 4.97 -0.95 -11.34
N ASN A 197 4.81 0.17 -10.65
CA ASN A 197 5.75 0.58 -9.59
C ASN A 197 5.78 -0.42 -8.43
N VAL A 198 4.61 -0.98 -8.05
CA VAL A 198 4.55 -2.03 -7.04
C VAL A 198 5.20 -3.32 -7.56
N CYS A 199 4.96 -3.71 -8.81
CA CYS A 199 5.69 -4.81 -9.45
C CYS A 199 7.20 -4.60 -9.39
N SER A 200 7.67 -3.37 -9.67
CA SER A 200 9.08 -2.99 -9.60
C SER A 200 9.64 -3.14 -8.18
N ALA A 201 8.89 -2.73 -7.16
CA ALA A 201 9.29 -2.90 -5.77
C ALA A 201 9.39 -4.39 -5.38
N VAL A 202 8.39 -5.20 -5.76
CA VAL A 202 8.42 -6.66 -5.52
C VAL A 202 9.63 -7.29 -6.22
N GLU A 203 9.87 -6.96 -7.48
CA GLU A 203 11.03 -7.47 -8.23
C GLU A 203 12.35 -7.10 -7.54
N TYR A 204 12.49 -5.84 -7.13
CA TYR A 204 13.68 -5.32 -6.46
C TYR A 204 13.97 -6.11 -5.17
N PHE A 205 12.98 -6.29 -4.29
CA PHE A 205 13.19 -7.04 -3.04
C PHE A 205 13.38 -8.53 -3.28
N ARG A 206 12.78 -9.11 -4.32
CA ARG A 206 13.09 -10.48 -4.76
C ARG A 206 14.55 -10.65 -5.18
N ARG A 207 15.17 -9.66 -5.82
CA ARG A 207 16.62 -9.69 -6.13
C ARG A 207 17.49 -9.65 -4.89
N LEU A 208 17.01 -9.00 -3.82
CA LEU A 208 17.69 -8.92 -2.53
C LEU A 208 17.46 -10.16 -1.64
N GLY A 209 16.74 -11.17 -2.12
CA GLY A 209 16.52 -12.43 -1.40
C GLY A 209 15.15 -12.56 -0.73
N GLY A 210 14.25 -11.57 -0.88
CA GLY A 210 12.88 -11.65 -0.37
C GLY A 210 12.02 -12.69 -1.09
N ASN A 211 10.93 -13.10 -0.44
CA ASN A 211 10.06 -14.17 -0.89
C ASN A 211 8.70 -13.67 -1.42
N VAL A 212 8.32 -12.44 -1.11
CA VAL A 212 7.06 -11.84 -1.55
C VAL A 212 6.93 -11.85 -3.07
N GLY A 213 5.74 -12.21 -3.57
CA GLY A 213 5.38 -12.13 -4.98
C GLY A 213 4.03 -11.46 -5.19
N VAL A 214 3.72 -11.11 -6.44
CA VAL A 214 2.40 -10.62 -6.84
C VAL A 214 1.49 -11.82 -7.07
N ALA A 215 0.38 -11.89 -6.33
CA ALA A 215 -0.65 -12.90 -6.48
C ALA A 215 -1.51 -12.66 -7.72
N GLY A 216 -1.74 -11.40 -8.08
CA GLY A 216 -2.49 -11.02 -9.27
C GLY A 216 -3.09 -9.62 -9.20
N LEU A 217 -3.84 -9.28 -10.25
CA LEU A 217 -4.52 -8.01 -10.45
C LEU A 217 -6.03 -8.18 -10.29
N VAL A 218 -6.66 -7.34 -9.48
CA VAL A 218 -8.10 -7.10 -9.50
C VAL A 218 -8.36 -5.88 -10.37
N VAL A 219 -9.03 -6.09 -11.49
CA VAL A 219 -9.46 -5.00 -12.36
C VAL A 219 -10.75 -4.43 -11.78
N ASN A 220 -10.72 -3.19 -11.33
CA ASN A 220 -11.87 -2.49 -10.76
C ASN A 220 -12.32 -1.37 -11.69
N LYS A 221 -13.62 -1.12 -11.71
CA LYS A 221 -14.26 -0.21 -12.67
C LYS A 221 -13.88 -0.61 -14.11
N ASP A 222 -13.93 -1.92 -14.40
CA ASP A 222 -13.62 -2.44 -15.72
C ASP A 222 -14.69 -1.96 -16.71
N ASP A 223 -14.26 -1.12 -17.65
CA ASP A 223 -15.07 -0.59 -18.76
C ASP A 223 -14.89 -1.42 -20.05
N GLY A 224 -14.09 -2.49 -20.00
CA GLY A 224 -13.93 -3.45 -21.09
C GLY A 224 -12.94 -3.03 -22.18
N SER A 225 -12.18 -1.95 -21.99
CA SER A 225 -11.16 -1.52 -22.95
C SER A 225 -9.93 -2.45 -22.97
N GLY A 226 -9.62 -3.11 -21.86
CA GLY A 226 -8.73 -4.27 -21.81
C GLY A 226 -7.26 -4.00 -21.46
N GLU A 227 -6.85 -2.75 -21.26
CA GLU A 227 -5.48 -2.35 -20.96
C GLU A 227 -4.98 -2.96 -19.65
N ALA A 228 -5.84 -3.11 -18.65
CA ALA A 228 -5.47 -3.78 -17.40
C ALA A 228 -5.16 -5.27 -17.58
N HIS A 229 -5.88 -5.95 -18.49
CA HIS A 229 -5.60 -7.34 -18.84
C HIS A 229 -4.31 -7.46 -19.65
N ALA A 230 -4.09 -6.56 -20.62
CA ALA A 230 -2.85 -6.49 -21.38
C ALA A 230 -1.64 -6.24 -20.46
N PHE A 231 -1.78 -5.34 -19.48
CA PHE A 231 -0.76 -5.13 -18.45
C PHE A 231 -0.51 -6.39 -17.62
N ALA A 232 -1.54 -7.09 -17.17
CA ALA A 232 -1.39 -8.30 -16.38
C ALA A 232 -0.64 -9.40 -17.17
N GLU A 233 -0.97 -9.57 -18.45
CA GLU A 233 -0.27 -10.48 -19.36
C GLU A 233 1.21 -10.09 -19.54
N ALA A 234 1.48 -8.82 -19.89
CA ALA A 234 2.83 -8.32 -20.08
C ALA A 234 3.68 -8.41 -18.80
N ALA A 235 3.08 -8.16 -17.64
CA ALA A 235 3.74 -8.25 -16.35
C ALA A 235 3.88 -9.69 -15.82
N GLY A 236 3.29 -10.68 -16.51
CA GLY A 236 3.33 -12.09 -16.12
C GLY A 236 2.56 -12.41 -14.84
N ILE A 237 1.46 -11.69 -14.56
CA ILE A 237 0.63 -11.88 -13.36
C ILE A 237 -0.82 -12.23 -13.76
N PRO A 238 -1.53 -13.05 -12.97
CA PRO A 238 -2.91 -13.40 -13.31
C PRO A 238 -3.88 -12.27 -12.96
N VAL A 239 -5.00 -12.20 -13.68
CA VAL A 239 -6.17 -11.42 -13.26
C VAL A 239 -7.03 -12.26 -12.31
N LEU A 240 -7.27 -11.76 -11.11
CA LEU A 240 -8.02 -12.45 -10.06
C LEU A 240 -9.54 -12.26 -10.20
N ALA A 241 -9.96 -11.06 -10.61
CA ALA A 241 -11.35 -10.73 -10.91
C ALA A 241 -11.43 -9.41 -11.68
N SER A 242 -12.55 -9.22 -12.38
CA SER A 242 -12.94 -7.96 -13.00
C SER A 242 -14.25 -7.48 -12.38
N ILE A 243 -14.19 -6.38 -11.62
CA ILE A 243 -15.35 -5.68 -11.07
C ILE A 243 -15.78 -4.64 -12.11
N PRO A 244 -16.99 -4.73 -12.66
CA PRO A 244 -17.42 -3.88 -13.77
C PRO A 244 -17.57 -2.41 -13.35
N ALA A 245 -17.38 -1.51 -14.31
CA ALA A 245 -17.81 -0.13 -14.21
C ALA A 245 -19.35 -0.06 -14.20
N ASP A 246 -19.94 -0.14 -13.02
CA ASP A 246 -21.39 -0.20 -12.82
C ASP A 246 -21.90 0.92 -11.90
N ASP A 247 -23.01 1.55 -12.28
CA ASP A 247 -23.57 2.70 -11.57
C ASP A 247 -24.24 2.31 -10.24
N ASP A 248 -24.84 1.12 -10.13
CA ASP A 248 -25.39 0.59 -8.87
C ASP A 248 -24.24 0.30 -7.90
N LEU A 249 -23.18 -0.36 -8.34
CA LEU A 249 -21.97 -0.58 -7.53
C LEU A 249 -21.38 0.74 -7.03
N ARG A 250 -21.25 1.73 -7.91
CA ARG A 250 -20.74 3.06 -7.56
C ARG A 250 -21.61 3.74 -6.51
N LYS A 251 -22.94 3.73 -6.67
CA LYS A 251 -23.90 4.29 -5.70
C LYS A 251 -23.87 3.56 -4.36
N LYS A 252 -23.79 2.23 -4.37
CA LYS A 252 -23.71 1.41 -3.14
C LYS A 252 -22.41 1.64 -2.40
N SER A 253 -21.29 1.73 -3.11
CA SER A 253 -20.00 2.12 -2.54
C SER A 253 -20.06 3.50 -1.87
N ALA A 254 -20.66 4.50 -2.54
CA ALA A 254 -20.79 5.85 -1.99
C ALA A 254 -21.68 5.90 -0.73
N ASN A 255 -22.62 4.96 -0.60
CA ASN A 255 -23.49 4.81 0.57
C ASN A 255 -22.94 3.83 1.61
N TYR A 256 -21.67 3.41 1.51
CA TYR A 256 -21.02 2.46 2.41
C TYR A 256 -21.79 1.13 2.58
N GLN A 257 -22.40 0.66 1.50
CA GLN A 257 -23.11 -0.61 1.47
C GLN A 257 -22.18 -1.75 1.07
N ILE A 258 -22.32 -2.87 1.78
CA ILE A 258 -21.64 -4.11 1.44
C ILE A 258 -22.47 -4.86 0.39
N VAL A 259 -21.82 -5.21 -0.70
CA VAL A 259 -22.37 -5.95 -1.84
C VAL A 259 -21.73 -7.33 -2.02
N GLY A 260 -20.59 -7.59 -1.39
CA GLY A 260 -19.93 -8.89 -1.35
C GLY A 260 -20.60 -9.82 -0.34
N THR A 261 -21.88 -10.12 -0.54
CA THR A 261 -22.67 -11.05 0.27
C THR A 261 -23.45 -12.00 -0.63
N GLY A 262 -23.71 -13.23 -0.19
CA GLY A 262 -24.51 -14.20 -0.94
C GLY A 262 -25.95 -13.73 -1.24
N ALA A 263 -26.46 -12.74 -0.50
CA ALA A 263 -27.77 -12.13 -0.74
C ALA A 263 -27.78 -11.08 -1.87
N SER A 264 -26.60 -10.64 -2.32
CA SER A 264 -26.43 -9.60 -3.34
C SER A 264 -26.19 -10.24 -4.71
N PRO A 265 -26.63 -9.60 -5.82
CA PRO A 265 -26.32 -10.08 -7.18
C PRO A 265 -24.81 -10.15 -7.44
N TRP A 266 -24.01 -9.40 -6.67
CA TRP A 266 -22.55 -9.37 -6.77
C TRP A 266 -21.85 -10.43 -5.90
N GLY A 267 -22.61 -11.23 -5.13
CA GLY A 267 -22.06 -12.23 -4.21
C GLY A 267 -21.18 -13.25 -4.91
N ALA A 268 -21.60 -13.78 -6.06
CA ALA A 268 -20.81 -14.74 -6.83
C ALA A 268 -19.45 -14.16 -7.29
N LEU A 269 -19.41 -12.88 -7.66
CA LEU A 269 -18.18 -12.21 -8.05
C LEU A 269 -17.17 -12.17 -6.89
N PHE A 270 -17.62 -11.74 -5.70
CA PHE A 270 -16.74 -11.68 -4.53
C PHE A 270 -16.40 -13.05 -3.97
N ALA A 271 -17.27 -14.05 -4.13
CA ALA A 271 -16.98 -15.44 -3.78
C ALA A 271 -15.85 -15.99 -4.66
N GLY A 272 -15.95 -15.79 -5.97
CA GLY A 272 -14.89 -16.16 -6.92
C GLY A 272 -13.59 -15.42 -6.66
N LEU A 273 -13.65 -14.12 -6.33
CA LEU A 273 -12.46 -13.37 -5.91
C LEU A 273 -11.84 -13.96 -4.63
N GLY A 274 -12.65 -14.34 -3.64
CA GLY A 274 -12.18 -15.00 -2.41
C GLY A 274 -11.43 -16.31 -2.68
N GLU A 275 -11.95 -17.14 -3.58
CA GLU A 275 -11.31 -18.39 -4.02
C GLU A 275 -10.01 -18.13 -4.78
N ALA A 276 -10.02 -17.18 -5.72
CA ALA A 276 -8.84 -16.78 -6.47
C ALA A 276 -7.74 -16.24 -5.55
N VAL A 277 -8.09 -15.38 -4.60
CA VAL A 277 -7.17 -14.85 -3.58
C VAL A 277 -6.60 -15.96 -2.71
N ALA A 278 -7.42 -16.93 -2.29
CA ALA A 278 -6.98 -18.05 -1.46
C ALA A 278 -5.95 -18.93 -2.19
N GLY A 279 -6.19 -19.22 -3.48
CA GLY A 279 -5.38 -20.15 -4.27
C GLY A 279 -4.19 -19.54 -5.01
N ALA A 280 -4.18 -18.22 -5.25
CA ALA A 280 -3.15 -17.57 -6.05
C ALA A 280 -1.76 -17.64 -5.37
N PRO A 281 -0.73 -18.19 -6.03
CA PRO A 281 0.63 -18.22 -5.51
C PRO A 281 1.32 -16.85 -5.65
N PRO A 282 2.37 -16.56 -4.87
CA PRO A 282 3.21 -15.39 -5.07
C PRO A 282 4.06 -15.54 -6.34
N VAL A 283 3.69 -14.85 -7.42
CA VAL A 283 4.43 -14.85 -8.69
C VAL A 283 5.49 -13.74 -8.67
N ARG A 284 6.66 -13.98 -9.28
CA ARG A 284 7.63 -12.91 -9.53
C ARG A 284 7.18 -12.13 -10.76
N PRO A 285 6.78 -10.85 -10.62
CA PRO A 285 6.33 -10.06 -11.77
C PRO A 285 7.50 -9.69 -12.69
N THR A 286 7.18 -9.34 -13.93
CA THR A 286 8.09 -8.66 -14.87
C THR A 286 7.64 -7.22 -15.02
N PRO A 287 8.25 -6.26 -14.31
CA PRO A 287 7.87 -4.86 -14.44
C PRO A 287 8.17 -4.34 -15.84
N LEU A 288 7.24 -3.55 -16.39
CA LEU A 288 7.39 -2.89 -17.69
C LEU A 288 8.23 -1.62 -17.54
N SER A 289 8.97 -1.27 -18.57
CA SER A 289 9.51 0.08 -18.74
C SER A 289 8.39 1.10 -18.97
N GLN A 290 8.74 2.39 -18.91
CA GLN A 290 7.76 3.45 -19.15
C GLN A 290 7.20 3.38 -20.58
N ASP A 291 8.05 3.11 -21.57
CA ASP A 291 7.63 3.01 -22.97
C ASP A 291 6.75 1.79 -23.20
N GLU A 292 7.14 0.61 -22.69
CA GLU A 292 6.31 -0.61 -22.78
C GLU A 292 4.93 -0.44 -22.14
N LEU A 293 4.83 0.32 -21.04
CA LEU A 293 3.55 0.60 -20.40
C LEU A 293 2.70 1.57 -21.23
N LEU A 294 3.31 2.58 -21.85
CA LEU A 294 2.63 3.53 -22.73
C LEU A 294 2.14 2.85 -24.01
N ASP A 295 2.90 1.89 -24.53
CA ASP A 295 2.56 1.10 -25.72
C ASP A 295 1.32 0.20 -25.53
N LEU A 296 0.85 0.03 -24.28
CA LEU A 296 -0.45 -0.62 -24.01
C LEU A 296 -1.65 0.27 -24.40
N PHE A 297 -1.44 1.56 -24.64
CA PHE A 297 -2.46 2.55 -24.94
C PHE A 297 -2.34 3.05 -26.38
N ASP A 298 -3.47 3.41 -27.01
CA ASP A 298 -3.44 4.00 -28.34
C ASP A 298 -2.86 5.44 -28.29
N GLY A 299 -1.66 5.60 -28.85
CA GLY A 299 -0.94 6.87 -28.92
C GLY A 299 -1.24 7.71 -30.17
N SER A 300 -2.12 7.26 -31.08
CA SER A 300 -2.30 7.87 -32.41
C SER A 300 -2.69 9.36 -32.38
N ASP A 301 -3.40 9.79 -31.34
CA ASP A 301 -4.05 11.10 -31.30
C ASP A 301 -3.28 12.17 -30.51
N THR A 302 -2.20 11.81 -29.81
CA THR A 302 -1.53 12.70 -28.84
C THR A 302 -0.18 13.25 -29.29
N GLY A 303 0.27 12.95 -30.51
CA GLY A 303 1.57 13.41 -31.00
C GLY A 303 2.74 12.75 -30.25
N ALA A 304 2.68 11.43 -30.11
CA ALA A 304 3.72 10.61 -29.48
C ALA A 304 5.14 10.90 -30.04
N GLY A 305 6.17 10.64 -29.25
CA GLY A 305 7.57 10.79 -29.66
C GLY A 305 8.19 12.18 -29.43
N VAL A 306 7.69 12.93 -28.44
CA VAL A 306 8.34 14.17 -28.00
C VAL A 306 9.75 13.84 -27.48
N VAL A 307 10.77 14.38 -28.14
CA VAL A 307 12.17 14.22 -27.72
C VAL A 307 12.46 15.21 -26.61
N LEU A 308 12.93 14.72 -25.46
CA LEU A 308 13.37 15.56 -24.36
C LEU A 308 14.61 16.37 -24.79
N GLU A 309 14.48 17.69 -24.84
CA GLU A 309 15.60 18.61 -25.04
C GLU A 309 16.16 19.01 -23.66
N PRO A 310 17.41 18.64 -23.30
CA PRO A 310 17.99 19.01 -22.03
C PRO A 310 18.13 20.54 -21.91
N ALA A 311 17.52 21.12 -20.88
CA ALA A 311 17.70 22.54 -20.58
C ALA A 311 19.16 22.83 -20.18
N THR A 312 19.73 23.90 -20.70
CA THR A 312 21.05 24.39 -20.30
C THR A 312 20.97 25.27 -19.05
N ASP A 313 22.10 25.48 -18.36
CA ASP A 313 22.19 26.45 -17.25
C ASP A 313 21.74 27.85 -17.69
N ALA A 314 21.99 28.19 -18.96
CA ALA A 314 21.54 29.44 -19.55
C ALA A 314 20.01 29.52 -19.70
N ASP A 315 19.36 28.44 -20.11
CA ASP A 315 17.89 28.38 -20.20
C ASP A 315 17.24 28.54 -18.82
N MET A 316 17.85 27.93 -17.79
CA MET A 316 17.34 28.01 -16.42
C MET A 316 17.57 29.38 -15.76
N ARG A 317 18.68 30.05 -16.06
CA ARG A 317 19.10 31.29 -15.39
C ARG A 317 18.84 32.56 -16.20
N GLY A 318 18.57 32.44 -17.49
CA GLY A 318 18.37 33.56 -18.42
C GLY A 318 19.44 34.64 -18.28
N LYS A 319 19.02 35.87 -17.97
CA LYS A 319 19.94 37.01 -17.74
C LYS A 319 20.94 36.84 -16.59
N HIS A 320 20.73 35.86 -15.71
CA HIS A 320 21.61 35.53 -14.59
C HIS A 320 22.59 34.38 -14.89
N ALA A 321 22.64 33.90 -16.15
CA ALA A 321 23.51 32.82 -16.59
C ALA A 321 25.01 33.20 -16.61
N ALA A 322 25.32 34.49 -16.58
CA ALA A 322 26.70 34.94 -16.49
C ALA A 322 27.40 34.30 -15.28
N ALA A 323 28.52 33.63 -15.53
CA ALA A 323 29.34 33.02 -14.50
C ALA A 323 29.76 34.11 -13.50
N ARG A 324 29.30 33.99 -12.25
CA ARG A 324 29.80 34.81 -11.16
C ARG A 324 31.02 34.08 -10.60
N PRO A 325 32.21 34.72 -10.55
CA PRO A 325 33.35 34.10 -9.90
C PRO A 325 32.97 33.76 -8.45
N SER A 326 33.19 32.51 -8.05
CA SER A 326 33.01 32.11 -6.65
C SER A 326 33.95 32.95 -5.80
N LEU A 327 33.43 33.50 -4.70
CA LEU A 327 34.24 34.16 -3.67
C LEU A 327 34.75 33.15 -2.63
N GLU A 328 34.56 31.84 -2.85
CA GLU A 328 35.17 30.82 -2.02
C GLU A 328 36.68 30.94 -2.08
N VAL A 329 37.26 31.26 -0.92
CA VAL A 329 38.69 31.16 -0.68
C VAL A 329 39.00 29.66 -0.61
N ILE A 330 39.57 29.12 -1.68
CA ILE A 330 40.15 27.78 -1.68
C ILE A 330 41.41 27.86 -0.84
N TYR A 331 41.37 27.34 0.39
CA TYR A 331 42.54 27.15 1.23
C TYR A 331 43.27 25.88 0.82
N ASP A 332 43.84 25.84 -0.38
CA ASP A 332 44.82 24.82 -0.73
C ASP A 332 46.22 25.44 -0.74
N GLU A 333 47.06 24.91 0.15
CA GLU A 333 48.49 25.16 0.40
C GLU A 333 48.88 26.34 1.33
N ALA A 334 48.71 26.14 2.65
CA ALA A 334 49.74 26.30 3.70
C ALA A 334 49.18 26.12 5.12
#